data_AF-V2X7S5-F1
#
_entry.id   AF-V2X7S5-F1
#
_cell.length_a   1.000
_cell.length_b   1.000
_cell.length_c   1.000
_cell.angle_alpha   90.00
_cell.angle_beta   90.00
_cell.angle_gamma   90.00
#
_symmetry.space_group_name_H-M   'P 1'
#
loop_
_entity.id
_entity.type
_entity.pdbx_description
1 polymer ?
#
loop_
_entity_poly.entity_id
_entity_poly.type
_entity_poly.pdbx_seq_one_letter_code
_entity_poly.pdbx_strand_id
1 'polypeptide(L)' 'MHFRLTTALSVVAVLFAGQAFGAVLIATDPVSACNPPNNGDHHGGSSCKYYSGPSDTSHVISGICIDQSGTLTCVGE' A
#
# COMPACT_ATOMS: atom_id res chain seq x y z
N MET A 1 -56.31 -8.04 18.81
CA MET A 1 -55.18 -9.01 18.79
C MET A 1 -53.88 -8.22 18.81
N HIS A 2 -53.06 -8.43 19.83
CA HIS A 2 -51.76 -7.79 20.00
C HIS A 2 -50.72 -8.56 19.19
N PHE A 3 -50.12 -7.95 18.17
CA PHE A 3 -48.93 -8.49 17.53
C PHE A 3 -47.76 -7.57 17.88
N ARG A 4 -47.09 -7.86 19.00
CA ARG A 4 -45.83 -7.21 19.36
C ARG A 4 -44.72 -7.86 18.55
N LEU A 5 -44.38 -7.23 17.43
CA LEU A 5 -43.25 -7.64 16.61
C LEU A 5 -41.96 -7.02 17.19
N THR A 6 -41.41 -7.65 18.22
CA THR A 6 -39.99 -7.46 18.58
C THR A 6 -39.15 -8.12 17.50
N THR A 7 -38.50 -7.33 16.65
CA THR A 7 -37.46 -7.82 15.74
C THR A 7 -36.23 -6.91 15.81
N ALA A 8 -35.09 -7.60 15.85
CA ALA A 8 -33.83 -7.18 16.40
C ALA A 8 -33.08 -6.16 15.53
N LEU A 9 -32.24 -5.38 16.22
CA LEU A 9 -31.20 -4.53 15.66
C LEU A 9 -30.28 -5.35 14.75
N SER A 10 -29.98 -4.83 13.56
CA SER A 10 -28.75 -5.15 12.86
C SER A 10 -28.12 -3.87 12.37
N VAL A 11 -27.23 -3.30 13.21
CA VAL A 11 -26.35 -2.20 12.81
C VAL A 11 -25.22 -2.84 12.02
N VAL A 12 -25.37 -2.87 10.70
CA VAL A 12 -24.27 -3.22 9.80
C VAL A 12 -23.31 -2.02 9.77
N ALA A 13 -22.40 -1.97 10.73
CA ALA A 13 -21.27 -1.05 10.67
C ALA A 13 -20.27 -1.60 9.63
N VAL A 14 -20.40 -1.18 8.38
CA VAL A 14 -19.38 -1.48 7.37
C VAL A 14 -18.18 -0.59 7.64
N LEU A 15 -17.22 -1.12 8.39
CA LEU A 15 -15.89 -0.55 8.54
C LEU A 15 -15.13 -0.76 7.21
N PHE A 16 -15.36 0.11 6.23
CA PHE A 16 -14.42 0.30 5.13
C PHE A 16 -13.21 1.09 5.64
N ALA A 17 -12.43 0.46 6.52
CA ALA A 17 -11.09 0.93 6.85
C ALA A 17 -10.16 0.48 5.72
N GLY A 18 -9.48 1.44 5.09
CA GLY A 18 -8.41 1.15 4.14
C GLY A 18 -8.73 1.50 2.69
N GLN A 19 -9.36 2.64 2.43
CA GLN A 19 -9.05 3.33 1.17
C GLN A 19 -7.62 3.85 1.33
N ALA A 20 -6.65 3.02 0.94
CA ALA A 20 -5.26 3.46 0.81
C ALA A 20 -5.28 4.65 -0.16
N PHE A 21 -5.10 5.84 0.40
CA PHE A 21 -5.08 7.09 -0.33
C PHE A 21 -4.01 6.97 -1.42
N GLY A 22 -4.42 7.03 -2.68
CA GLY A 22 -3.57 7.03 -3.86
C GLY A 22 -2.74 8.31 -4.00
N ALA A 23 -2.07 8.75 -2.93
CA ALA A 23 -0.83 9.50 -3.08
C ALA A 23 0.26 8.45 -3.31
N VAL A 24 0.91 8.49 -4.47
CA VAL A 24 2.15 7.73 -4.69
C VAL A 24 3.17 8.24 -3.67
N LEU A 25 3.16 7.63 -2.48
CA LEU A 25 4.15 7.88 -1.44
C LEU A 25 5.47 7.35 -1.99
N ILE A 26 6.37 8.28 -2.32
CA ILE A 26 7.74 7.91 -2.70
C ILE A 26 8.35 7.25 -1.46
N ALA A 27 8.80 6.00 -1.62
CA ALA A 27 9.35 5.26 -0.51
C ALA A 27 10.69 5.85 -0.06
N THR A 28 11.04 5.66 1.20
CA THR A 28 12.34 6.09 1.75
C THR A 28 13.49 5.15 1.40
N ASP A 29 13.18 3.94 0.92
CA ASP A 29 14.14 2.90 0.60
C ASP A 29 13.61 1.99 -0.53
N PRO A 30 14.49 1.28 -1.25
CA PRO A 30 14.10 0.50 -2.42
C PRO A 30 13.26 -0.74 -2.10
N VAL A 31 13.30 -1.28 -0.88
CA VAL A 31 12.51 -2.46 -0.51
C VAL A 31 11.09 -2.02 -0.20
N SER A 32 10.89 -0.99 0.61
CA SER A 32 9.56 -0.44 0.91
C SER A 32 8.86 0.10 -0.34
N ALA A 33 9.60 0.44 -1.39
CA ALA A 33 9.03 0.85 -2.68
C ALA A 33 8.30 -0.28 -3.42
N CYS A 34 8.49 -1.54 -3.02
CA CYS A 34 7.94 -2.71 -3.68
C CYS A 34 7.20 -3.67 -2.75
N ASN A 35 7.16 -3.39 -1.45
CA ASN A 35 6.59 -4.28 -0.43
C ASN A 35 5.68 -3.51 0.54
N PRO A 36 4.80 -4.21 1.28
CA PRO A 36 4.07 -3.61 2.40
C PRO A 36 5.01 -2.96 3.42
N PRO A 37 4.57 -1.91 4.14
CA PRO A 37 3.21 -1.36 4.18
C PRO A 37 2.89 -0.35 3.07
N ASN A 38 3.90 0.10 2.31
CA ASN A 38 3.72 1.17 1.34
C ASN A 38 3.12 0.64 0.03
N ASN A 39 3.59 -0.51 -0.46
CA ASN A 39 3.22 -1.05 -1.76
C ASN A 39 2.98 -2.57 -1.69
N GLY A 40 1.87 -2.97 -1.09
CA GLY A 40 1.53 -4.38 -0.87
C GLY A 40 1.03 -5.16 -2.08
N ASP A 41 0.61 -4.47 -3.14
CA ASP A 41 0.09 -5.08 -4.38
C ASP A 41 1.13 -5.13 -5.51
N HIS A 42 2.35 -4.65 -5.25
CA HIS A 42 3.44 -4.67 -6.23
C HIS A 42 3.98 -6.10 -6.41
N HIS A 43 4.40 -6.39 -7.64
CA HIS A 43 4.98 -7.66 -8.07
C HIS A 43 6.21 -7.42 -8.96
N GLY A 44 6.94 -8.48 -9.32
CA GLY A 44 8.08 -8.37 -10.25
C GLY A 44 7.68 -7.64 -11.54
N GLY A 45 8.42 -6.58 -11.89
CA GLY A 45 8.15 -5.70 -13.03
C GLY A 45 7.25 -4.50 -12.73
N SER A 46 6.68 -4.38 -11.52
CA SER A 46 5.95 -3.18 -11.10
C SER A 46 6.89 -1.97 -11.06
N SER A 47 6.41 -0.81 -11.53
CA SER A 47 7.16 0.44 -11.41
C SER A 47 7.28 0.85 -9.94
N CYS A 48 8.43 1.38 -9.55
CA CYS A 48 8.70 1.82 -8.18
C CYS A 48 9.45 3.15 -8.16
N LYS A 49 9.33 3.86 -7.03
CA LYS A 49 10.06 5.10 -6.76
C LYS A 49 10.52 5.16 -5.32
N TYR A 50 11.74 5.60 -5.10
CA TYR A 50 12.26 5.83 -3.75
C TYR A 50 13.24 7.02 -3.69
N TYR A 51 13.40 7.60 -2.52
CA TYR A 51 14.38 8.65 -2.27
C TYR A 51 15.79 8.05 -2.18
N SER A 52 16.77 8.68 -2.84
CA SER A 52 18.18 8.28 -2.80
C SER A 52 18.87 8.57 -1.46
N GLY A 53 18.12 9.10 -0.49
CA GLY A 53 18.62 9.56 0.81
C GLY A 53 17.47 9.72 1.81
N PRO A 54 17.79 9.99 3.09
CA PRO A 54 16.81 9.95 4.18
C PRO A 54 15.84 11.14 4.21
N SER A 55 16.06 12.18 3.40
CA SER A 55 15.16 13.33 3.30
C SER A 55 14.22 13.18 2.11
N ASP A 56 13.00 13.64 2.27
CA ASP A 56 11.99 13.90 1.24
C ASP A 56 12.41 14.94 0.18
N THR A 57 13.50 15.67 0.41
CA THR A 57 14.16 16.54 -0.57
C THR A 57 15.27 15.84 -1.35
N SER A 58 15.58 14.59 -1.03
CA SER A 58 16.59 13.81 -1.75
C SER A 58 16.13 13.52 -3.17
N HIS A 59 17.08 13.19 -4.04
CA HIS A 59 16.76 12.80 -5.41
C HIS A 59 15.86 11.57 -5.43
N VAL A 60 14.88 11.56 -6.33
CA VAL A 60 13.93 10.45 -6.48
C VAL A 60 14.43 9.53 -7.58
N ILE A 61 14.69 8.28 -7.23
CA ILE A 61 15.07 7.22 -8.17
C ILE A 61 13.78 6.54 -8.63
N SER A 62 13.59 6.42 -9.94
CA SER A 62 12.53 5.61 -10.56
C SER A 62 13.13 4.30 -11.06
N GLY A 63 12.35 3.23 -11.03
CA GLY A 63 12.84 1.91 -11.39
C GLY A 63 11.74 0.86 -11.48
N ILE A 64 12.17 -0.40 -11.48
CA ILE A 64 11.31 -1.59 -11.47
C ILE A 64 11.58 -2.48 -10.26
N CYS A 65 10.53 -3.10 -9.75
CA CYS A 65 10.62 -4.11 -8.69
C CYS A 65 11.15 -5.42 -9.27
N ILE A 66 12.24 -5.93 -8.70
CA ILE A 66 12.86 -7.21 -9.09
C ILE A 66 12.85 -8.14 -7.88
N ASP A 67 12.44 -9.40 -8.06
CA ASP A 67 12.53 -10.41 -7.01
C ASP A 67 13.99 -10.82 -6.79
N GLN A 68 14.47 -10.61 -5.57
CA GLN A 68 15.81 -11.00 -5.14
C GLN A 68 15.69 -11.98 -3.98
N SER A 69 15.48 -13.26 -4.32
CA SER A 69 15.33 -14.34 -3.36
C SER A 69 14.09 -14.20 -2.46
N GLY A 70 12.95 -13.85 -3.03
CA GLY A 70 11.66 -13.75 -2.33
C GLY A 70 11.40 -12.40 -1.65
N THR A 71 12.24 -11.39 -1.92
CA THR A 71 11.97 -9.98 -1.56
C THR A 71 12.04 -9.14 -2.81
N LEU A 72 11.01 -8.33 -3.07
CA LEU A 72 11.03 -7.39 -4.18
C LEU A 72 11.90 -6.18 -3.82
N THR A 73 12.84 -5.83 -4.68
CA THR A 73 13.68 -4.64 -4.50
C THR A 73 13.54 -3.73 -5.70
N CYS A 74 13.33 -2.44 -5.46
CA CYS A 74 13.33 -1.43 -6.52
C CYS A 74 14.76 -1.23 -7.05
N VAL A 75 14.96 -1.47 -8.34
CA VAL A 75 16.24 -1.24 -9.02
C VAL A 75 16.05 -0.08 -10.00
N GLY A 76 16.84 0.98 -9.80
CA GLY A 76 16.81 2.17 -10.65
C GLY A 76 17.17 1.86 -12.10
N GLU A 77 16.45 2.49 -13.02
CA GLU A 77 16.62 2.37 -14.48
C GLU A 77 17.23 3.63 -15.11
#